data_AF-A0A6N7XVQ0-F1
#
_entry.id   AF-A0A6N7XVQ0-F1
#
_cell.length_a   1.000
_cell.length_b   1.000
_cell.length_c   1.000
_cell.angle_alpha   90.00
_cell.angle_beta   90.00
_cell.angle_gamma   90.00
#
_symmetry.space_group_name_H-M   'P 1'
#
loop_
_entity.id
_entity.type
_entity.pdbx_description
1 polymer ?
#
loop_
_entity_poly.entity_id
_entity_poly.type
_entity_poly.pdbx_seq_one_letter_code
_entity_poly.pdbx_strand_id
1 'polypeptide(L)'
;MSYRKVLVGIFMAGFLCCGIGAGVMFQEYSSFQYMGEKRIGSNKIAEKTFMENLYTDKTKKINTSFTTYNNENGDIEVKTSKSIPKDKIQIKVRYDSDNVKSIHIDKNLYCDDEYTSDDIYMDDDEYDESDVDNVDNDTQANENMALSDKKNLTNQEFFISAVGRMSDVEYFLSYKDEILKNIKERKIYNYVYPQIISVEITVNPENKNLMNI
;
A
#
# COMPACT_ATOMS: atom_id res chain seq x y z
N MET A 1 -43.56 -25.47 -50.83
CA MET A 1 -43.53 -24.42 -49.78
C MET A 1 -42.83 -23.20 -50.37
N SER A 2 -43.41 -21.99 -50.32
CA SER A 2 -42.78 -20.80 -50.93
C SER A 2 -41.50 -20.43 -50.16
N TYR A 3 -40.38 -20.17 -50.86
CA TYR A 3 -39.07 -19.80 -50.29
C TYR A 3 -39.17 -18.71 -49.20
N ARG A 4 -40.12 -17.77 -49.33
CA ARG A 4 -40.38 -16.73 -48.32
C ARG A 4 -40.80 -17.31 -46.96
N LYS A 5 -41.62 -18.37 -46.95
CA LYS A 5 -42.07 -19.03 -45.71
C LYS A 5 -40.92 -19.79 -45.03
N VAL A 6 -40.00 -20.34 -45.81
CA VAL A 6 -38.79 -21.00 -45.29
C VAL A 6 -37.82 -19.97 -44.69
N LEU A 7 -37.60 -18.83 -45.35
CA LEU A 7 -36.72 -17.76 -44.89
C LEU A 7 -37.20 -17.13 -43.57
N VAL A 8 -38.51 -16.86 -43.45
CA VAL A 8 -39.13 -16.35 -42.22
C VAL A 8 -38.97 -17.36 -41.07
N GLY A 9 -39.11 -18.66 -41.36
CA GLY A 9 -38.89 -19.71 -40.37
C GLY A 9 -37.46 -19.71 -39.81
N ILE A 10 -36.45 -19.59 -40.67
CA ILE A 10 -35.04 -19.53 -40.27
C ILE A 10 -34.75 -18.26 -39.46
N PHE A 11 -35.28 -17.11 -39.88
CA PHE A 11 -35.11 -15.85 -39.17
C PHE A 11 -35.69 -15.89 -37.76
N MET A 12 -36.91 -16.42 -37.59
CA MET A 12 -37.55 -16.54 -36.29
C MET A 12 -36.83 -17.54 -35.37
N ALA A 13 -36.32 -18.65 -35.92
CA ALA A 13 -35.49 -19.59 -35.16
C ALA A 13 -34.19 -18.92 -34.66
N GLY A 14 -33.53 -18.13 -35.50
CA GLY A 14 -32.36 -17.36 -35.11
C GLY A 14 -32.67 -16.35 -34.00
N PHE A 15 -33.77 -15.60 -34.13
CA PHE A 15 -34.19 -14.63 -33.11
C PHE A 15 -34.50 -15.29 -31.77
N LEU A 16 -35.13 -16.47 -31.80
CA LEU A 16 -35.42 -17.26 -30.60
C LEU A 16 -34.13 -17.76 -29.93
N CYS A 17 -33.18 -18.30 -30.69
CA CYS A 17 -31.88 -18.75 -30.16
C CYS A 17 -31.11 -17.59 -29.52
N CYS A 18 -31.08 -16.42 -30.17
CA CYS A 18 -30.47 -15.21 -29.60
C CYS A 18 -31.18 -14.79 -28.30
N GLY A 19 -32.52 -14.83 -28.27
CA GLY A 19 -33.31 -14.48 -27.08
C GLY A 19 -33.03 -15.39 -25.88
N ILE A 20 -32.93 -16.71 -26.12
CA ILE A 20 -32.58 -17.68 -25.05
C ILE A 20 -31.15 -17.44 -24.56
N GLY A 21 -30.19 -17.23 -25.47
CA GLY A 21 -28.80 -16.95 -25.11
C GLY A 21 -28.66 -15.68 -24.27
N ALA A 22 -29.31 -14.59 -24.70
CA ALA A 22 -29.32 -13.33 -23.98
C ALA A 22 -30.00 -13.45 -22.61
N GLY A 23 -31.11 -14.18 -22.52
CA GLY A 23 -31.82 -14.43 -21.26
C GLY A 23 -30.98 -15.21 -20.24
N VAL A 24 -30.31 -16.28 -20.67
CA VAL A 24 -29.41 -17.06 -19.81
C VAL A 24 -28.23 -16.21 -19.35
N MET A 25 -27.59 -15.45 -20.25
CA MET A 25 -26.49 -14.54 -19.87
C MET A 25 -26.96 -13.49 -18.85
N PHE A 26 -28.12 -12.88 -19.06
CA PHE A 26 -28.66 -11.88 -18.14
C PHE A 26 -28.93 -12.48 -16.75
N GLN A 27 -29.49 -13.69 -16.69
CA GLN A 27 -29.72 -14.39 -15.42
C GLN A 27 -28.40 -14.76 -14.72
N GLU A 28 -27.39 -15.24 -15.46
CA GLU A 28 -26.09 -15.57 -14.90
C GLU A 28 -25.39 -14.33 -14.36
N TYR A 29 -25.32 -13.25 -15.16
CA TYR A 29 -24.70 -12.00 -14.74
C TYR A 29 -25.40 -11.37 -13.52
N SER A 30 -26.73 -11.34 -13.52
CA SER A 30 -27.52 -10.76 -12.42
C SER A 30 -27.42 -11.57 -11.12
N SER A 31 -26.98 -12.83 -11.19
CA SER A 31 -26.80 -13.68 -10.03
C SER A 31 -25.45 -13.52 -9.33
N PHE A 32 -24.55 -12.69 -9.88
CA PHE A 32 -23.30 -12.37 -9.21
C PHE A 32 -23.55 -11.49 -7.97
N GLN A 33 -22.87 -11.83 -6.89
CA GLN A 33 -22.93 -11.10 -5.64
C GLN A 33 -21.54 -10.61 -5.25
N TYR A 34 -21.46 -9.34 -4.89
CA TYR A 34 -20.26 -8.78 -4.26
C TYR A 34 -20.21 -9.22 -2.79
N MET A 35 -19.10 -9.85 -2.41
CA MET A 35 -18.90 -10.48 -1.11
C MET A 35 -17.96 -9.68 -0.19
N GLY A 36 -17.55 -8.48 -0.60
CA GLY A 36 -16.63 -7.63 0.15
C GLY A 36 -15.16 -7.99 -0.08
N GLU A 37 -14.34 -7.75 0.94
CA GLU A 37 -12.90 -7.98 0.87
C GLU A 37 -12.53 -9.44 1.13
N LYS A 38 -11.55 -9.92 0.38
CA LYS A 38 -10.94 -11.23 0.59
C LYS A 38 -9.43 -11.10 0.61
N ARG A 39 -8.84 -11.44 1.74
CA ARG A 39 -7.39 -11.50 1.89
C ARG A 39 -6.83 -12.70 1.11
N ILE A 40 -5.94 -12.41 0.19
CA ILE A 40 -5.13 -13.39 -0.56
C ILE A 40 -3.67 -13.23 -0.14
N GLY A 41 -3.04 -14.35 0.17
CA GLY A 41 -1.79 -14.37 0.92
C GLY A 41 -1.70 -15.66 1.72
N SER A 42 -0.48 -16.11 2.01
CA SER A 42 -0.27 -17.35 2.75
C SER A 42 -0.43 -17.21 4.26
N ASN A 43 -0.72 -15.99 4.75
CA ASN A 43 -0.78 -15.66 6.18
C ASN A 43 0.52 -16.02 6.92
N LYS A 44 1.66 -16.07 6.21
CA LYS A 44 2.96 -16.33 6.82
C LYS A 44 3.51 -15.05 7.41
N ILE A 45 3.21 -14.84 8.68
CA ILE A 45 3.67 -13.68 9.42
C ILE A 45 5.15 -13.81 9.73
N ALA A 46 5.94 -12.85 9.25
CA ALA A 46 7.32 -12.64 9.65
C ALA A 46 7.47 -11.34 10.45
N GLU A 47 8.61 -11.21 11.11
CA GLU A 47 8.93 -10.09 11.99
C GLU A 47 10.31 -9.56 11.66
N LYS A 48 10.45 -8.24 11.57
CA LYS A 48 11.74 -7.58 11.38
C LYS A 48 11.85 -6.39 12.33
N THR A 49 12.99 -6.30 13.01
CA THR A 49 13.28 -5.24 13.98
C THR A 49 14.36 -4.33 13.44
N PHE A 50 14.11 -3.03 13.54
CA PHE A 50 15.00 -1.97 13.10
C PHE A 50 15.37 -1.08 14.29
N MET A 51 16.57 -0.51 14.25
CA MET A 51 17.08 0.39 15.27
C MET A 51 17.49 1.69 14.58
N GLU A 52 16.63 2.69 14.67
CA GLU A 52 16.85 3.99 14.03
C GLU A 52 17.30 5.04 15.03
N ASN A 53 17.99 6.06 14.53
CA ASN A 53 18.38 7.20 15.35
C ASN A 53 17.16 8.09 15.64
N LEU A 54 16.96 8.46 16.90
CA LEU A 54 15.91 9.37 17.34
C LEU A 54 16.50 10.77 17.55
N TYR A 55 15.86 11.79 16.97
CA TYR A 55 16.26 13.18 17.23
C TYR A 55 15.52 13.70 18.45
N THR A 56 16.23 14.22 19.43
CA THR A 56 15.65 14.83 20.61
C THR A 56 16.32 16.16 20.89
N ASP A 57 15.53 17.15 21.29
CA ASP A 57 16.01 18.44 21.75
C ASP A 57 15.63 18.60 23.24
N LYS A 58 16.57 19.07 24.06
CA LYS A 58 16.33 19.29 25.50
C LYS A 58 15.56 20.57 25.78
N THR A 59 15.52 21.48 24.80
CA THR A 59 14.96 22.83 24.93
C THR A 59 13.55 22.93 24.35
N LYS A 60 13.18 22.04 23.43
CA LYS A 60 11.86 22.01 22.76
C LYS A 60 11.39 20.59 22.53
N LYS A 61 10.07 20.41 22.44
CA LYS A 61 9.48 19.15 21.99
C LYS A 61 9.51 19.06 20.47
N ILE A 62 9.74 17.86 19.95
CA ILE A 62 9.73 17.56 18.52
C ILE A 62 8.46 16.75 18.22
N ASN A 63 7.69 17.16 17.21
CA ASN A 63 6.58 16.37 16.70
C ASN A 63 7.15 15.13 16.01
N THR A 64 6.78 13.94 16.45
CA THR A 64 7.30 12.66 15.97
C THR A 64 6.16 11.82 15.43
N SER A 65 6.04 11.74 14.11
CA SER A 65 5.01 10.93 13.45
C SER A 65 5.57 9.61 12.93
N PHE A 66 4.71 8.60 12.90
CA PHE A 66 4.98 7.30 12.30
C PHE A 66 3.95 7.07 11.22
N THR A 67 4.43 7.01 9.98
CA THR A 67 3.56 6.84 8.81
C THR A 67 3.88 5.51 8.16
N THR A 68 2.85 4.70 7.93
CA THR A 68 2.98 3.40 7.27
C THR A 68 2.21 3.42 5.97
N TYR A 69 2.86 3.06 4.87
CA TYR A 69 2.18 2.85 3.58
C TYR A 69 1.69 1.41 3.50
N ASN A 70 0.47 1.19 2.99
CA ASN A 70 -0.15 -0.15 2.87
C ASN A 70 -0.29 -0.95 4.19
N ASN A 71 -0.50 -0.24 5.31
CA ASN A 71 -0.88 -0.88 6.57
C ASN A 71 -2.40 -1.05 6.60
N GLU A 72 -2.86 -2.29 6.41
CA GLU A 72 -4.30 -2.60 6.35
C GLU A 72 -5.02 -2.33 7.67
N ASN A 73 -4.32 -2.39 8.80
CA ASN A 73 -4.95 -2.31 10.13
C ASN A 73 -4.72 -0.96 10.84
N GLY A 74 -3.77 -0.14 10.38
CA GLY A 74 -3.40 1.10 11.06
C GLY A 74 -2.82 0.93 12.48
N ASP A 75 -2.56 -0.32 12.90
CA ASP A 75 -2.12 -0.64 14.26
C ASP A 75 -0.64 -0.27 14.44
N ILE A 76 -0.39 0.99 14.78
CA ILE A 76 0.89 1.47 15.27
C ILE A 76 0.79 1.56 16.80
N GLU A 77 1.48 0.66 17.51
CA GLU A 77 1.51 0.65 18.96
C GLU A 77 2.82 1.27 19.47
N VAL A 78 2.74 2.29 20.31
CA VAL A 78 3.92 2.94 20.91
C VAL A 78 4.12 2.48 22.36
N LYS A 79 5.25 1.80 22.61
CA LYS A 79 5.69 1.30 23.91
C LYS A 79 6.92 2.03 24.41
N THR A 80 7.16 1.96 25.73
CA THR A 80 8.38 2.50 26.34
C THR A 80 9.20 1.40 26.99
N SER A 81 10.51 1.38 26.75
CA SER A 81 11.44 0.48 27.44
C SER A 81 12.76 1.18 27.78
N LYS A 82 13.26 0.94 29.00
CA LYS A 82 14.57 1.42 29.45
C LYS A 82 15.75 0.71 28.76
N SER A 83 15.50 -0.41 28.07
CA SER A 83 16.51 -1.13 27.31
C SER A 83 16.94 -0.42 26.03
N ILE A 84 16.11 0.50 25.51
CA ILE A 84 16.41 1.26 24.29
C ILE A 84 17.26 2.49 24.64
N PRO A 85 18.40 2.73 23.96
CA PRO A 85 19.20 3.94 24.15
C PRO A 85 18.39 5.22 23.91
N LYS A 86 18.77 6.32 24.58
CA LYS A 86 18.03 7.60 24.51
C LYS A 86 18.11 8.27 23.13
N ASP A 87 19.14 7.98 22.36
CA ASP A 87 19.38 8.47 21.01
C ASP A 87 18.77 7.55 19.94
N LYS A 88 18.05 6.49 20.33
CA LYS A 88 17.52 5.48 19.40
C LYS A 88 16.05 5.17 19.63
N ILE A 89 15.46 4.61 18.59
CA ILE A 89 14.12 4.04 18.58
C ILE A 89 14.16 2.64 17.98
N GLN A 90 13.38 1.74 18.54
CA GLN A 90 13.21 0.40 17.97
C GLN A 90 11.88 0.35 17.22
N ILE A 91 11.92 -0.08 15.97
CA ILE A 91 10.75 -0.22 15.12
C ILE A 91 10.61 -1.69 14.74
N LYS A 92 9.55 -2.32 15.20
CA LYS A 92 9.29 -3.74 15.06
C LYS A 92 8.10 -3.94 14.14
N VAL A 93 8.35 -4.47 12.95
CA VAL A 93 7.34 -4.59 11.90
C VAL A 93 6.96 -6.06 11.73
N ARG A 94 5.66 -6.36 11.80
CA ARG A 94 5.08 -7.66 11.45
C ARG A 94 4.45 -7.55 10.06
N TYR A 95 4.77 -8.49 9.19
CA TYR A 95 4.41 -8.42 7.76
C TYR A 95 4.14 -9.81 7.18
N ASP A 96 3.43 -9.87 6.05
CA ASP A 96 3.27 -11.12 5.30
C ASP A 96 4.52 -11.38 4.47
N SER A 97 5.28 -12.41 4.85
CA SER A 97 6.52 -12.75 4.20
C SER A 97 6.37 -13.23 2.77
N ASP A 98 5.19 -13.68 2.31
CA ASP A 98 5.01 -14.05 0.91
C ASP A 98 4.70 -12.83 0.04
N ASN A 99 4.12 -11.77 0.62
CA ASN A 99 3.79 -10.54 -0.11
C ASN A 99 4.92 -9.49 -0.09
N VAL A 100 5.83 -9.55 0.89
CA VAL A 100 6.86 -8.51 1.10
C VAL A 100 8.27 -9.01 0.79
N LYS A 101 8.96 -8.29 -0.08
CA LYS A 101 10.38 -8.51 -0.44
C LYS A 101 11.30 -7.94 0.62
N SER A 102 11.09 -6.67 0.95
CA SER A 102 11.89 -5.91 1.89
C SER A 102 11.02 -4.85 2.56
N ILE A 103 11.47 -4.44 3.76
CA ILE A 103 10.91 -3.33 4.50
C ILE A 103 12.00 -2.28 4.60
N HIS A 104 11.62 -1.04 4.33
CA HIS A 104 12.46 0.16 4.40
C HIS A 104 11.89 1.12 5.44
N ILE A 105 12.78 1.82 6.13
CA ILE A 105 12.42 2.89 7.06
C ILE A 105 13.15 4.13 6.61
N ASP A 106 12.39 5.10 6.14
CA ASP A 106 12.92 6.40 5.73
C ASP A 106 12.63 7.41 6.85
N LYS A 107 13.61 8.26 7.14
CA LYS A 107 13.53 9.22 8.22
C LYS A 107 13.64 10.63 7.65
N ASN A 108 12.59 11.41 7.87
CA ASN A 108 12.53 12.81 7.46
C ASN A 108 12.58 13.73 8.67
N LEU A 109 13.29 14.85 8.50
CA LEU A 109 13.46 15.89 9.50
C LEU A 109 13.19 17.23 8.83
N TYR A 110 12.21 17.97 9.32
CA TYR A 110 11.80 19.24 8.72
C TYR A 110 11.31 20.26 9.74
N CYS A 111 11.24 21.51 9.30
CA CYS A 111 10.79 22.67 10.04
C CYS A 111 9.41 23.12 9.50
N ASP A 112 8.58 23.76 10.31
CA ASP A 112 7.26 24.29 9.91
C ASP A 112 7.32 25.60 9.10
N ASP A 113 8.50 26.05 8.67
CA ASP A 113 8.65 27.31 7.93
C ASP A 113 8.09 27.21 6.51
N GLU A 114 6.81 27.59 6.42
CA GLU A 114 6.15 28.28 5.30
C GLU A 114 6.31 27.60 3.93
N TYR A 115 5.40 26.65 3.64
CA TYR A 115 5.01 26.39 2.26
C TYR A 115 4.49 27.70 1.65
N THR A 116 5.37 28.45 0.99
CA THR A 116 4.93 29.28 -0.12
C THR A 116 4.51 28.28 -1.19
N SER A 117 3.20 28.17 -1.36
CA SER A 117 2.54 27.53 -2.51
C SER A 117 2.98 28.26 -3.77
N ASP A 118 4.19 27.97 -4.26
CA ASP A 118 4.54 28.22 -5.66
C ASP A 118 4.08 26.97 -6.43
N ASP A 119 2.76 26.89 -6.55
CA ASP A 119 2.04 25.96 -7.41
C ASP A 119 2.33 26.36 -8.86
N ILE A 120 3.54 26.07 -9.35
CA ILE A 120 3.76 26.02 -10.79
C ILE A 120 3.20 24.67 -11.23
N TYR A 121 1.90 24.66 -11.54
CA TYR A 121 1.32 23.68 -12.43
C TYR A 121 2.06 23.82 -13.78
N MET A 122 3.06 22.97 -14.01
CA MET A 122 3.46 22.64 -15.37
C MET A 122 2.40 21.65 -15.87
N ASP A 123 1.43 22.17 -16.63
CA ASP A 123 0.75 21.39 -17.66
C ASP A 123 1.86 20.93 -18.62
N ASP A 124 2.35 19.71 -18.48
CA ASP A 124 3.20 19.06 -19.48
C ASP A 124 2.54 17.75 -19.90
N ASP A 125 1.64 17.92 -20.86
CA ASP A 125 1.00 16.87 -21.64
C ASP A 125 2.02 16.30 -22.65
N GLU A 126 3.02 15.53 -22.22
CA GLU A 126 3.78 14.67 -23.15
C GLU A 126 4.53 13.55 -22.40
N TYR A 127 3.89 12.38 -22.31
CA TYR A 127 4.57 11.13 -21.94
C TYR A 127 5.41 10.63 -23.12
N ASP A 128 6.71 10.88 -23.10
CA ASP A 128 7.70 10.22 -23.96
C ASP A 128 8.36 9.07 -23.17
N GLU A 129 7.94 7.83 -23.45
CA GLU A 129 8.57 6.61 -22.94
C GLU A 129 9.87 6.33 -23.70
N SER A 130 10.93 7.09 -23.42
CA SER A 130 12.30 6.64 -23.70
C SER A 130 13.30 7.37 -22.82
N ASP A 131 13.67 6.72 -21.71
CA ASP A 131 15.07 6.57 -21.25
C ASP A 131 15.06 6.03 -19.81
N VAL A 132 14.95 4.70 -19.74
CA VAL A 132 15.40 3.93 -18.57
C VAL A 132 16.92 3.91 -18.62
N ASP A 133 17.57 4.74 -17.81
CA ASP A 133 18.92 4.47 -17.37
C ASP A 133 19.08 4.78 -15.87
N ASN A 134 19.51 3.74 -15.16
CA ASN A 134 19.88 3.66 -13.75
C ASN A 134 20.10 5.01 -13.05
N VAL A 135 19.13 5.42 -12.23
CA VAL A 135 19.41 6.26 -11.06
C VAL A 135 19.50 5.32 -9.88
N ASP A 136 20.74 5.00 -9.48
CA ASP A 136 21.03 4.56 -8.13
C ASP A 136 20.33 5.54 -7.18
N ASN A 137 19.24 5.11 -6.57
CA ASN A 137 18.50 5.92 -5.60
C ASN A 137 19.33 5.89 -4.31
N ASP A 138 20.33 6.76 -4.32
CA ASP A 138 21.27 6.98 -3.25
C ASP A 138 20.46 7.28 -2.00
N THR A 139 20.45 6.31 -1.08
CA THR A 139 19.98 6.48 0.28
C THR A 139 20.92 7.44 0.97
N GLN A 140 20.80 8.73 0.67
CA GLN A 140 21.37 9.78 1.49
C GLN A 140 20.31 10.18 2.49
N ALA A 141 20.31 9.45 3.61
CA ALA A 141 19.98 10.05 4.88
C ALA A 141 20.61 11.45 4.91
N ASN A 142 19.80 12.47 5.19
CA ASN A 142 20.27 13.83 5.45
C ASN A 142 21.06 13.88 6.78
N GLU A 143 22.14 13.11 6.87
CA GLU A 143 23.14 13.19 7.94
C GLU A 143 23.99 14.46 7.81
N ASN A 144 23.89 15.16 6.68
CA ASN A 144 24.64 16.37 6.33
C ASN A 144 23.85 17.69 6.50
N MET A 145 22.81 17.72 7.33
CA MET A 145 22.18 19.00 7.70
C MET A 145 23.15 19.83 8.55
N ALA A 146 23.44 21.05 8.12
CA ALA A 146 24.34 21.95 8.83
C ALA A 146 23.82 22.20 10.26
N LEU A 147 24.73 22.46 11.20
CA LEU A 147 24.39 22.67 12.62
C LEU A 147 23.37 23.81 12.83
N SER A 148 23.30 24.76 11.88
CA SER A 148 22.31 25.85 11.82
C SER A 148 20.89 25.34 11.64
N ASP A 149 20.71 24.28 10.85
CA ASP A 149 19.40 23.85 10.36
C ASP A 149 18.71 22.96 11.40
N LYS A 150 19.50 22.25 12.23
CA LYS A 150 19.01 21.49 13.40
C LYS A 150 18.37 22.38 14.47
N LYS A 151 18.72 23.67 14.53
CA LYS A 151 18.18 24.60 15.54
C LYS A 151 16.70 24.89 15.32
N ASN A 152 16.21 24.83 14.08
CA ASN A 152 14.81 25.13 13.75
C ASN A 152 13.92 23.90 13.63
N LEU A 153 14.48 22.68 13.72
CA LEU A 153 13.73 21.45 13.53
C LEU A 153 12.52 21.31 14.47
N THR A 154 11.33 21.16 13.92
CA THR A 154 10.08 21.00 14.68
C THR A 154 9.48 19.61 14.52
N ASN A 155 9.72 18.96 13.39
CA ASN A 155 9.08 17.69 13.03
C ASN A 155 10.12 16.61 12.68
N GLN A 156 9.77 15.38 13.00
CA GLN A 156 10.46 14.15 12.66
C GLN A 156 9.41 13.13 12.21
N GLU A 157 9.61 12.53 11.05
CA GLU A 157 8.71 11.52 10.52
C GLU A 157 9.48 10.25 10.17
N PHE A 158 8.94 9.11 10.58
CA PHE A 158 9.41 7.80 10.18
C PHE A 158 8.41 7.18 9.20
N PHE A 159 8.82 7.07 7.95
CA PHE A 159 8.07 6.39 6.90
C PHE A 159 8.47 4.91 6.86
N ILE A 160 7.51 4.04 7.09
CA ILE A 160 7.69 2.60 7.06
C ILE A 160 7.01 2.07 5.82
N SER A 161 7.80 1.59 4.86
CA SER A 161 7.33 1.09 3.58
C SER A 161 7.70 -0.37 3.38
N ALA A 162 6.80 -1.10 2.72
CA ALA A 162 7.04 -2.47 2.30
C ALA A 162 7.09 -2.52 0.78
N VAL A 163 8.14 -3.16 0.25
CA VAL A 163 8.26 -3.43 -1.18
C VAL A 163 7.61 -4.77 -1.46
N GLY A 164 6.59 -4.78 -2.31
CA GLY A 164 5.91 -5.99 -2.76
C GLY A 164 6.87 -6.94 -3.47
N ARG A 165 6.66 -8.26 -3.34
CA ARG A 165 7.46 -9.27 -4.10
C ARG A 165 7.07 -9.39 -5.55
N MET A 166 5.79 -9.20 -5.83
CA MET A 166 5.16 -9.50 -7.10
C MET A 166 4.50 -8.24 -7.66
N SER A 167 4.41 -8.17 -8.99
CA SER A 167 3.53 -7.20 -9.65
C SER A 167 2.06 -7.58 -9.45
N ASP A 168 1.13 -6.63 -9.64
CA ASP A 168 -0.31 -6.89 -9.54
C ASP A 168 -0.76 -8.04 -10.45
N VAL A 169 -0.18 -8.13 -11.65
CA VAL A 169 -0.46 -9.21 -12.61
C VAL A 169 0.02 -10.55 -12.08
N GLU A 170 1.19 -10.60 -11.47
CA GLU A 170 1.77 -11.81 -10.93
C GLU A 170 0.97 -12.30 -9.71
N TYR A 171 0.48 -11.41 -8.85
CA TYR A 171 -0.48 -11.76 -7.79
C TYR A 171 -1.76 -12.37 -8.37
N PHE A 172 -2.38 -11.70 -9.34
CA PHE A 172 -3.59 -12.20 -9.99
C PHE A 172 -3.41 -13.60 -10.57
N LEU A 173 -2.29 -13.83 -11.27
CA LEU A 173 -1.98 -15.12 -11.87
C LEU A 173 -1.67 -16.21 -10.82
N SER A 174 -1.05 -15.84 -9.70
CA SER A 174 -0.74 -16.76 -8.60
C SER A 174 -2.00 -17.27 -7.90
N TYR A 175 -3.03 -16.41 -7.77
CA TYR A 175 -4.31 -16.76 -7.15
C TYR A 175 -5.42 -17.08 -8.15
N LYS A 176 -5.10 -17.26 -9.44
CA LYS A 176 -6.09 -17.44 -10.53
C LYS A 176 -7.10 -18.55 -10.25
N ASP A 177 -6.67 -19.66 -9.67
CA ASP A 177 -7.53 -20.83 -9.49
C ASP A 177 -8.60 -20.55 -8.43
N GLU A 178 -8.23 -19.81 -7.39
CA GLU A 178 -9.16 -19.33 -6.36
C GLU A 178 -10.11 -18.27 -6.92
N ILE A 179 -9.59 -17.33 -7.70
CA ILE A 179 -10.41 -16.30 -8.36
C ILE A 179 -11.44 -16.95 -9.28
N LEU A 180 -11.00 -17.90 -10.12
CA LEU A 180 -11.87 -18.65 -11.03
C LEU A 180 -12.91 -19.47 -10.28
N LYS A 181 -12.54 -20.07 -9.13
CA LYS A 181 -13.50 -20.76 -8.27
C LYS A 181 -14.58 -19.80 -7.76
N ASN A 182 -14.19 -18.62 -7.26
CA ASN A 182 -15.14 -17.63 -6.75
C ASN A 182 -16.07 -17.12 -7.86
N ILE A 183 -15.54 -16.89 -9.08
CA ILE A 183 -16.34 -16.50 -10.25
C ILE A 183 -17.34 -17.60 -10.63
N LYS A 184 -16.93 -18.88 -10.62
CA LYS A 184 -17.84 -20.02 -10.85
C LYS A 184 -18.95 -20.11 -9.80
N GLU A 185 -18.64 -19.72 -8.56
CA GLU A 185 -19.62 -19.61 -7.48
C GLU A 185 -20.47 -18.33 -7.53
N ARG A 186 -20.29 -17.49 -8.56
CA ARG A 186 -20.97 -16.19 -8.75
C ARG A 186 -20.66 -15.18 -7.64
N LYS A 187 -19.43 -15.24 -7.12
CA LYS A 187 -18.94 -14.37 -6.04
C LYS A 187 -17.82 -13.49 -6.54
N ILE A 188 -17.97 -12.19 -6.37
CA ILE A 188 -16.94 -11.19 -6.66
C ILE A 188 -16.42 -10.66 -5.33
N TYR A 189 -15.11 -10.59 -5.21
CA TYR A 189 -14.42 -10.06 -4.03
C TYR A 189 -13.50 -8.92 -4.45
N ASN A 190 -13.27 -7.97 -3.53
CA ASN A 190 -12.08 -7.13 -3.58
C ASN A 190 -10.91 -7.92 -2.99
N TYR A 191 -10.00 -8.35 -3.85
CA TYR A 191 -8.85 -9.15 -3.42
C TYR A 191 -7.77 -8.22 -2.89
N VAL A 192 -7.47 -8.35 -1.60
CA VAL A 192 -6.47 -7.54 -0.92
C VAL A 192 -5.31 -8.44 -0.49
N TYR A 193 -4.09 -7.94 -0.62
CA TYR A 193 -2.87 -8.66 -0.24
C TYR A 193 -2.14 -7.87 0.86
N PRO A 194 -2.32 -8.22 2.14
CA PRO A 194 -1.70 -7.47 3.24
C PRO A 194 -0.18 -7.51 3.11
N GLN A 195 0.43 -6.33 3.17
CA GLN A 195 1.89 -6.19 3.22
C GLN A 195 2.35 -6.03 4.67
N ILE A 196 2.00 -4.91 5.30
CA ILE A 196 2.28 -4.64 6.71
C ILE A 196 1.04 -4.98 7.55
N ILE A 197 1.24 -5.79 8.59
CA ILE A 197 0.16 -6.26 9.48
C ILE A 197 0.07 -5.39 10.73
N SER A 198 1.22 -5.09 11.35
CA SER A 198 1.27 -4.22 12.53
C SER A 198 2.68 -3.66 12.73
N VAL A 199 2.76 -2.49 13.35
CA VAL A 199 4.04 -1.87 13.73
C VAL A 199 4.04 -1.60 15.24
N GLU A 200 5.08 -2.07 15.92
CA GLU A 200 5.36 -1.75 17.31
C GLU A 200 6.57 -0.84 17.38
N ILE A 201 6.38 0.34 17.97
CA ILE A 201 7.40 1.35 18.17
C ILE A 201 7.81 1.32 19.64
N THR A 202 9.08 1.09 19.94
CA THR A 202 9.59 1.13 21.33
C THR A 202 10.63 2.24 21.50
N VAL A 203 10.34 3.16 22.42
CA VAL A 203 11.20 4.32 22.74
C VAL A 203 11.70 4.27 24.18
N ASN A 204 12.78 4.99 24.48
CA ASN A 204 13.17 5.21 25.87
C ASN A 204 12.09 6.04 26.60
N PRO A 205 11.67 5.68 27.83
CA PRO A 205 10.66 6.44 28.57
C PRO A 205 11.01 7.91 28.81
N GLU A 206 12.30 8.26 28.87
CA GLU A 206 12.71 9.66 29.01
C GLU A 206 12.39 10.51 27.78
N ASN A 207 12.36 9.89 26.60
CA ASN A 207 12.08 10.59 25.35
C ASN A 207 10.59 10.84 25.15
N LYS A 208 9.70 10.09 25.82
CA LYS A 208 8.25 10.26 25.71
C LYS A 208 7.79 11.68 26.06
N ASN A 209 8.51 12.37 26.94
CA ASN A 209 8.21 13.75 27.31
C ASN A 209 8.77 14.79 26.33
N LEU A 210 9.71 14.39 25.47
CA LEU A 210 10.40 15.22 24.48
C LEU A 210 9.79 15.09 23.08
N MET A 211 8.94 14.08 22.88
CA MET A 211 8.20 13.84 21.64
C MET A 211 6.74 14.23 21.80
N ASN A 212 6.16 14.79 20.75
CA ASN A 212 4.73 14.88 20.57
C ASN A 212 4.34 13.85 19.50
N ILE A 213 3.65 12.78 19.90
CA ILE A 213 3.27 11.65 19.05
C ILE A 213 1.77 11.72 18.79
#